data_AF-A0A848L3L9-F1
#
_entry.id   AF-A0A848L3L9-F1
#
_cell.length_a   1.000
_cell.length_b   1.000
_cell.length_c   1.000
_cell.angle_alpha   90.00
_cell.angle_beta   90.00
_cell.angle_gamma   90.00
#
_symmetry.space_group_name_H-M   'P 1'
#
loop_
_entity.id
_entity.type
_entity.pdbx_description
1 polymer ?
#
loop_
_entity_poly.entity_id
_entity_poly.type
_entity_poly.pdbx_seq_one_letter_code
_entity_poly.pdbx_strand_id
1 'polypeptide(L)'
;MHQLTREQLVMLLTEVSEYLEDKGVHGELYVVGGAAMALAFDARRITSDVDAVFAPTAVIREAARHVAGTHPDLLADEDWLNDAAKGLIPPGPAPEYQVALDLPGLRVVVPPPDYLLASKVYASRVDRDGDDIEFLANLLGITTSEEVLDVVTRYYPQQRLLPKCSVHPTAVRPASIMSAPAELAATLTELSEPEYVRFVAQWLPHASQLDDEPPMTGNDVVDAIVAAAAGYVSLKRRGAEPRWTARPTRFLHRSWHPGPAGMFAYSRVHAPASFVVRGIVVEEGSLQSV
;
A
#
# COMPACT_ATOMS: atom_id res chain seq x y z
N MET A 1 -20.33 8.33 7.20
CA MET A 1 -18.90 8.65 7.32
C MET A 1 -18.81 10.09 7.75
N HIS A 2 -18.17 10.36 8.90
CA HIS A 2 -17.92 11.73 9.34
C HIS A 2 -16.79 12.31 8.48
N GLN A 3 -16.95 13.55 8.04
CA GLN A 3 -16.02 14.25 7.18
C GLN A 3 -15.33 15.33 8.01
N LEU A 4 -14.00 15.35 7.99
CA LEU A 4 -13.15 16.25 8.73
C LEU A 4 -12.73 17.42 7.84
N THR A 5 -12.92 18.65 8.33
CA THR A 5 -12.33 19.86 7.73
C THR A 5 -10.87 20.00 8.11
N ARG A 6 -10.16 20.92 7.44
CA ARG A 6 -8.79 21.28 7.81
C ARG A 6 -8.67 21.73 9.28
N GLU A 7 -9.61 22.54 9.76
CA GLU A 7 -9.61 23.04 11.14
C GLU A 7 -9.77 21.89 12.14
N GLN A 8 -10.65 20.93 11.84
CA GLN A 8 -10.84 19.75 12.66
C GLN A 8 -9.59 18.86 12.65
N LEU A 9 -8.96 18.65 11.50
CA LEU A 9 -7.69 17.92 11.42
C LEU A 9 -6.60 18.57 12.26
N VAL A 10 -6.44 19.90 12.17
CA VAL A 10 -5.44 20.63 12.94
C VAL A 10 -5.71 20.50 14.44
N MET A 11 -6.97 20.62 14.86
CA MET A 11 -7.38 20.43 16.26
C MET A 11 -7.03 19.02 16.75
N LEU A 12 -7.45 17.98 16.03
CA LEU A 12 -7.19 16.58 16.41
C LEU A 12 -5.70 16.26 16.46
N LEU A 13 -4.90 16.74 15.49
CA LEU A 13 -3.45 16.56 15.47
C LEU A 13 -2.74 17.36 16.58
N THR A 14 -3.33 18.46 17.04
CA THR A 14 -2.85 19.20 18.21
C THR A 14 -3.05 18.39 19.49
N GLU A 15 -4.20 17.75 19.66
CA GLU A 15 -4.43 16.85 20.81
C GLU A 15 -3.50 15.62 20.78
N VAL A 16 -3.21 15.09 19.59
CA VAL A 16 -2.16 14.05 19.46
C VAL A 16 -0.80 14.58 19.92
N SER A 17 -0.44 15.82 19.54
CA SER A 17 0.81 16.46 20.00
C SER A 17 0.86 16.60 21.53
N GLU A 18 -0.21 17.09 22.14
CA GLU A 18 -0.31 17.27 23.61
C GLU A 18 -0.17 15.92 24.32
N TYR A 19 -0.84 14.88 23.82
CA TYR A 19 -0.73 13.53 24.37
C TYR A 19 0.71 12.99 24.32
N LEU A 20 1.42 13.24 23.21
CA LEU A 20 2.82 12.82 23.07
C LEU A 20 3.75 13.60 24.00
N GLU A 21 3.51 14.91 24.15
CA GLU A 21 4.28 15.77 25.06
C GLU A 21 4.13 15.32 26.52
N ASP A 22 2.92 14.98 26.96
CA ASP A 22 2.64 14.44 28.30
C ASP A 22 3.40 13.13 28.59
N LYS A 23 3.73 12.38 27.54
CA LYS A 23 4.53 11.15 27.61
C LYS A 23 6.04 11.40 27.45
N GLY A 24 6.45 12.65 27.21
CA GLY A 24 7.83 13.02 26.93
C GLY A 24 8.35 12.49 25.60
N VAL A 25 7.46 12.28 24.63
CA VAL A 25 7.77 11.75 23.29
C VAL A 25 7.54 12.83 22.25
N HIS A 26 8.39 12.86 21.23
CA HIS A 26 8.17 13.65 20.02
C HIS A 26 7.90 12.71 18.84
N GLY A 27 6.78 12.92 18.15
CA GLY A 27 6.38 12.15 16.98
C GLY A 27 6.61 12.87 15.65
N GLU A 28 6.75 12.12 14.57
CA GLU A 28 6.73 12.64 13.20
C GLU A 28 5.71 11.87 12.35
N LEU A 29 4.89 12.61 11.59
CA LEU A 29 3.92 12.10 10.62
C LEU A 29 4.29 12.57 9.23
N TYR A 30 4.45 11.64 8.30
CA TYR A 30 4.49 11.87 6.87
C TYR A 30 3.10 11.58 6.30
N VAL A 31 2.27 12.61 6.20
CA VAL A 31 0.87 12.49 5.77
C VAL A 31 0.79 12.52 4.25
N VAL A 32 -0.03 11.62 3.67
CA VAL A 32 -0.31 11.55 2.24
C VAL A 32 -1.83 11.62 1.98
N GLY A 33 -2.23 11.49 0.72
CA GLY A 33 -3.64 11.33 0.36
C GLY A 33 -4.50 12.58 0.66
N GLY A 34 -5.76 12.36 1.03
CA GLY A 34 -6.74 13.42 1.23
C GLY A 34 -6.39 14.38 2.37
N ALA A 35 -5.81 13.87 3.46
CA ALA A 35 -5.36 14.71 4.57
C ALA A 35 -4.19 15.61 4.19
N ALA A 36 -3.24 15.13 3.37
CA ALA A 36 -2.16 15.97 2.85
C ALA A 36 -2.70 17.11 1.98
N MET A 37 -3.69 16.82 1.12
CA MET A 37 -4.39 17.83 0.33
C MET A 37 -5.03 18.90 1.22
N ALA A 38 -5.79 18.48 2.25
CA ALA A 38 -6.49 19.38 3.16
C ALA A 38 -5.54 20.27 3.98
N LEU A 39 -4.45 19.70 4.50
CA LEU A 39 -3.53 20.41 5.38
C LEU A 39 -2.71 21.47 4.63
N ALA A 40 -2.32 21.18 3.39
CA ALA A 40 -1.27 21.92 2.69
C ALA A 40 -1.70 22.64 1.40
N PHE A 41 -2.78 22.23 0.71
CA PHE A 41 -3.05 22.70 -0.64
C PHE A 41 -4.49 23.17 -0.87
N ASP A 42 -5.51 22.45 -0.39
CA ASP A 42 -6.92 22.82 -0.53
C ASP A 42 -7.63 22.83 0.83
N ALA A 43 -7.72 24.01 1.44
CA ALA A 43 -8.37 24.18 2.73
C ALA A 43 -9.88 23.88 2.72
N ARG A 44 -10.53 23.79 1.55
CA ARG A 44 -11.95 23.41 1.43
C ARG A 44 -12.14 21.89 1.40
N ARG A 45 -11.04 21.13 1.29
CA ARG A 45 -11.09 19.68 1.24
C ARG A 45 -11.62 19.13 2.56
N ILE A 46 -12.44 18.10 2.42
CA ILE A 46 -12.90 17.27 3.52
C ILE A 46 -12.37 15.85 3.34
N THR A 47 -11.94 15.22 4.42
CA THR A 47 -11.38 13.86 4.43
C THR A 47 -12.02 13.03 5.54
N SER A 48 -12.08 11.72 5.40
CA SER A 48 -12.57 10.82 6.45
C SER A 48 -11.50 10.48 7.49
N ASP A 49 -10.25 10.51 7.05
CA ASP A 49 -9.11 9.88 7.71
C ASP A 49 -7.80 10.60 7.34
N VAL A 50 -6.74 10.21 8.05
CA VAL A 50 -5.36 10.64 7.89
C VAL A 50 -4.50 9.41 7.59
N ASP A 51 -4.13 9.25 6.31
CA ASP A 51 -3.15 8.27 5.87
C ASP A 51 -1.74 8.82 6.09
N ALA A 52 -0.94 8.16 6.93
CA ALA A 52 0.41 8.66 7.23
C ALA A 52 1.41 7.55 7.52
N VAL A 53 2.68 7.77 7.18
CA VAL A 53 3.79 7.01 7.77
C VAL A 53 4.30 7.76 8.98
N PHE A 54 4.34 7.11 10.14
CA PHE A 54 4.65 7.80 11.38
C PHE A 54 5.50 7.00 12.36
N ALA A 55 6.29 7.73 13.13
CA ALA A 55 7.16 7.20 14.17
C ALA A 55 7.17 8.14 15.39
N PRO A 56 7.20 7.61 16.64
CA PRO A 56 7.16 6.19 16.99
C PRO A 56 5.75 5.58 16.86
N THR A 57 5.63 4.42 16.18
CA THR A 57 4.32 3.87 15.78
C THR A 57 3.39 3.52 16.95
N ALA A 58 3.91 2.87 18.00
CA ALA A 58 3.07 2.36 19.09
C ALA A 58 2.38 3.48 19.87
N VAL A 59 3.14 4.51 20.25
CA VAL A 59 2.63 5.65 21.04
C VAL A 59 1.75 6.58 20.21
N ILE A 60 2.02 6.73 18.91
CA ILE A 60 1.14 7.50 18.02
C ILE A 60 -0.21 6.78 17.83
N ARG A 61 -0.23 5.45 17.73
CA ARG A 61 -1.49 4.67 17.72
C ARG A 61 -2.23 4.74 19.07
N GLU A 62 -1.52 4.81 20.18
CA GLU A 62 -2.12 5.04 21.49
C GLU A 62 -2.77 6.43 21.56
N ALA A 63 -2.06 7.46 21.11
CA ALA A 63 -2.57 8.83 21.03
C ALA A 63 -3.78 8.95 20.10
N ALA A 64 -3.73 8.34 18.91
CA ALA A 64 -4.84 8.35 17.95
C ALA A 64 -6.12 7.73 18.53
N ARG A 65 -6.00 6.59 19.22
CA ARG A 65 -7.14 5.94 19.90
C ARG A 65 -7.66 6.76 21.07
N HIS A 66 -6.76 7.42 21.81
CA HIS A 66 -7.16 8.34 22.88
C HIS A 66 -8.02 9.49 22.33
N VAL A 67 -7.55 10.15 21.27
CA VAL A 67 -8.27 11.25 20.61
C VAL A 67 -9.58 10.78 19.98
N ALA A 68 -9.63 9.58 19.39
CA ALA A 68 -10.88 9.01 18.91
C ALA A 68 -11.90 8.82 20.05
N GLY A 69 -11.44 8.37 21.22
CA GLY A 69 -12.28 8.21 22.40
C GLY A 69 -12.78 9.52 23.02
N THR A 70 -12.06 10.63 22.85
CA THR A 70 -12.49 11.96 23.34
C THR A 70 -13.45 12.66 22.37
N HIS A 71 -13.43 12.30 21.08
CA HIS A 71 -14.26 12.93 20.03
C HIS A 71 -15.15 11.94 19.26
N PRO A 72 -16.05 11.19 19.93
CA PRO A 72 -16.90 10.19 19.25
C PRO A 72 -17.89 10.80 18.23
N ASP A 73 -18.20 12.10 18.36
CA ASP A 73 -19.08 12.82 17.42
C ASP A 73 -18.36 13.20 16.11
N LEU A 74 -17.03 13.23 16.11
CA LEU A 74 -16.20 13.57 14.95
C LEU A 74 -15.52 12.33 14.35
N LEU A 75 -15.11 11.39 15.20
CA LEU A 75 -14.34 10.21 14.86
C LEU A 75 -15.15 8.96 15.19
N ALA A 76 -15.71 8.33 14.16
CA ALA A 76 -16.44 7.07 14.31
C ALA A 76 -15.53 5.84 14.27
N ASP A 77 -14.27 6.01 13.86
CA ASP A 77 -13.29 4.94 13.71
C ASP A 77 -12.04 5.26 14.54
N GLU A 78 -11.56 4.28 15.29
CA GLU A 78 -10.32 4.37 16.06
C GLU A 78 -9.09 4.45 15.16
N ASP A 79 -9.19 3.98 13.91
CA ASP A 79 -8.14 4.01 12.89
C ASP A 79 -8.23 5.25 11.96
N TRP A 80 -8.84 6.35 12.43
CA TRP A 80 -8.86 7.63 11.70
C TRP A 80 -7.47 8.18 11.36
N LEU A 81 -6.44 7.79 12.13
CA LEU A 81 -5.03 7.99 11.82
C LEU A 81 -4.37 6.63 11.61
N ASN A 82 -4.10 6.27 10.36
CA ASN A 82 -3.60 4.94 10.00
C ASN A 82 -2.36 5.00 9.10
N ASP A 83 -1.71 3.85 8.94
CA ASP A 83 -0.48 3.69 8.17
C ASP A 83 -0.66 3.04 6.80
N ALA A 84 -1.85 3.17 6.20
CA ALA A 84 -2.15 2.68 4.85
C ALA A 84 -1.22 3.27 3.77
N ALA A 85 -0.58 4.40 4.06
CA ALA A 85 0.39 5.08 3.21
C ALA A 85 1.70 4.31 2.97
N LYS A 86 2.06 3.32 3.80
CA LYS A 86 3.36 2.63 3.74
C LYS A 86 3.63 1.94 2.40
N GLY A 87 2.59 1.49 1.70
CA GLY A 87 2.71 0.85 0.38
C GLY A 87 2.76 1.80 -0.81
N LEU A 88 2.56 3.11 -0.60
CA LEU A 88 2.47 4.12 -1.65
C LEU A 88 3.73 4.98 -1.77
N ILE A 89 4.68 4.83 -0.84
CA ILE A 89 5.95 5.56 -0.86
C ILE A 89 6.96 4.85 -1.76
N PRO A 90 7.46 5.49 -2.84
CA PRO A 90 8.46 4.90 -3.71
C PRO A 90 9.73 4.52 -2.94
N PRO A 91 10.39 3.42 -3.33
CA PRO A 91 11.70 3.08 -2.78
C PRO A 91 12.74 4.09 -3.25
N GLY A 92 13.37 4.81 -2.32
CA GLY A 92 14.39 5.81 -2.64
C GLY A 92 14.72 6.74 -1.46
N PRO A 93 15.54 7.80 -1.69
CA PRO A 93 15.64 8.90 -0.73
C PRO A 93 14.24 9.44 -0.45
N ALA A 94 13.96 9.82 0.80
CA ALA A 94 12.69 10.47 1.13
C ALA A 94 12.48 11.64 0.15
N PRO A 95 11.30 11.78 -0.47
CA PRO A 95 11.00 12.97 -1.26
C PRO A 95 11.29 14.21 -0.40
N GLU A 96 11.58 15.33 -1.06
CA GLU A 96 11.45 16.62 -0.38
C GLU A 96 10.10 16.67 0.33
N TYR A 97 10.02 17.39 1.43
CA TYR A 97 8.79 17.50 2.20
C TYR A 97 8.60 18.95 2.63
N GLN A 98 7.35 19.32 2.83
CA GLN A 98 6.97 20.58 3.44
C GLN A 98 6.37 20.32 4.82
N VAL A 99 6.71 21.17 5.79
CA VAL A 99 6.14 21.10 7.13
C VAL A 99 4.74 21.68 7.06
N ALA A 100 3.74 20.84 7.30
CA ALA A 100 2.34 21.26 7.36
C ALA A 100 1.98 21.78 8.75
N LEU A 101 2.48 21.11 9.81
CA LEU A 101 2.35 21.53 11.21
C LEU A 101 3.66 21.23 11.94
N ASP A 102 4.07 22.15 12.81
CA ASP A 102 5.22 22.01 13.71
C ASP A 102 4.73 22.28 15.12
N LEU A 103 4.39 21.21 15.84
CA LEU A 103 3.78 21.25 17.17
C LEU A 103 4.77 20.71 18.22
N PRO A 104 4.63 21.09 19.51
CA PRO A 104 5.62 20.75 20.54
C PRO A 104 5.95 19.25 20.68
N GLY A 105 4.95 18.38 20.51
CA GLY A 105 5.10 16.92 20.58
C GLY A 105 4.92 16.20 19.24
N LEU A 106 4.64 16.94 18.16
CA LEU A 106 4.33 16.35 16.86
C LEU A 106 4.72 17.23 15.68
N ARG A 107 5.53 16.68 14.78
CA ARG A 107 5.82 17.28 13.49
C ARG A 107 5.06 16.59 12.38
N VAL A 108 4.28 17.35 11.61
CA VAL A 108 3.49 16.85 10.49
C VAL A 108 4.07 17.39 9.20
N VAL A 109 4.56 16.49 8.36
CA VAL A 109 5.12 16.81 7.04
C VAL A 109 4.27 16.17 5.95
N VAL A 110 4.23 16.82 4.79
CA VAL A 110 3.55 16.30 3.60
C VAL A 110 4.50 16.31 2.40
N PRO A 111 4.30 15.41 1.43
CA PRO A 111 5.00 15.45 0.15
C PRO A 111 4.72 16.74 -0.64
N PRO A 112 5.60 17.08 -1.60
CA PRO A 112 5.37 18.15 -2.57
C PRO A 112 4.20 17.80 -3.49
N PRO A 113 3.60 18.81 -4.14
CA PRO A 113 2.41 18.63 -4.96
C PRO A 113 2.62 17.70 -6.17
N ASP A 114 3.83 17.65 -6.75
CA ASP A 114 4.16 16.75 -7.87
C ASP A 114 4.19 15.28 -7.44
N TYR A 115 4.69 15.00 -6.24
CA TYR A 115 4.63 13.67 -5.66
C TYR A 115 3.19 13.25 -5.36
N LEU A 116 2.36 14.16 -4.81
CA LEU A 116 0.93 13.87 -4.59
C LEU A 116 0.21 13.60 -5.91
N LEU A 117 0.52 14.37 -6.97
CA LEU A 117 -0.03 14.14 -8.30
C LEU A 117 0.37 12.75 -8.80
N ALA A 118 1.66 12.40 -8.71
CA ALA A 118 2.17 11.10 -9.10
C ALA A 118 1.46 9.98 -8.32
N SER A 119 1.35 10.11 -7.00
CA SER A 119 0.71 9.13 -6.12
C SER A 119 -0.79 8.98 -6.43
N LYS A 120 -1.48 10.08 -6.73
CA LYS A 120 -2.90 10.09 -7.10
C LYS A 120 -3.16 9.41 -8.42
N VAL A 121 -2.35 9.70 -9.44
CA VAL A 121 -2.43 9.03 -10.74
C VAL A 121 -2.06 7.54 -10.60
N TYR A 122 -1.03 7.23 -9.79
CA TYR A 122 -0.57 5.87 -9.54
C TYR A 122 -1.60 5.00 -8.81
N ALA A 123 -2.21 5.54 -7.74
CA ALA A 123 -3.23 4.85 -6.95
C ALA A 123 -4.64 4.92 -7.57
N SER A 124 -4.80 5.65 -8.68
CA SER A 124 -6.11 6.06 -9.20
C SER A 124 -7.07 4.89 -9.39
N ARG A 125 -8.26 5.05 -8.79
CA ARG A 125 -9.48 4.34 -9.19
C ARG A 125 -10.30 5.34 -10.03
N VAL A 126 -10.79 4.90 -11.18
CA VAL A 126 -11.35 5.72 -12.29
C VAL A 126 -12.45 6.72 -11.87
N ASP A 127 -13.04 6.58 -10.68
CA ASP A 127 -14.27 7.27 -10.29
C ASP A 127 -14.11 8.25 -9.10
N ARG A 128 -12.92 8.44 -8.49
CA ARG A 128 -12.76 9.27 -7.26
C ARG A 128 -11.64 10.32 -7.26
N ASP A 129 -10.57 10.12 -8.03
CA ASP A 129 -9.36 10.97 -7.90
C ASP A 129 -9.25 12.08 -8.97
N GLY A 130 -10.24 12.22 -9.86
CA GLY A 130 -10.21 13.18 -10.98
C GLY A 130 -10.05 14.63 -10.54
N ASP A 131 -10.84 15.07 -9.56
CA ASP A 131 -10.79 16.44 -9.04
C ASP A 131 -9.45 16.76 -8.36
N ASP A 132 -8.87 15.78 -7.64
CA ASP A 132 -7.57 15.92 -6.97
C ASP A 132 -6.44 16.02 -8.00
N ILE A 133 -6.49 15.21 -9.07
CA ILE A 133 -5.53 15.25 -10.18
C ILE A 133 -5.62 16.59 -10.91
N GLU A 134 -6.83 17.06 -11.23
CA GLU A 134 -7.03 18.36 -11.89
C GLU A 134 -6.53 19.51 -11.02
N PHE A 135 -6.85 19.50 -9.72
CA PHE A 135 -6.37 20.50 -8.77
C PHE A 135 -4.84 20.54 -8.74
N LEU A 136 -4.19 19.38 -8.59
CA LEU A 136 -2.73 19.28 -8.50
C LEU A 136 -2.04 19.64 -9.81
N ALA A 137 -2.60 19.25 -10.95
CA ALA A 137 -2.10 19.64 -12.27
C ALA A 137 -2.15 21.17 -12.44
N ASN A 138 -3.28 21.80 -12.09
CA ASN A 138 -3.42 23.25 -12.12
C ASN A 138 -2.44 23.96 -11.18
N LEU A 139 -2.26 23.43 -9.97
CA LEU A 139 -1.30 23.96 -8.99
C LEU A 139 0.15 23.93 -9.52
N LEU A 140 0.50 22.88 -10.27
CA LEU A 140 1.82 22.69 -10.86
C LEU A 140 1.99 23.40 -12.22
N GLY A 141 0.94 24.01 -12.75
CA GLY A 141 0.94 24.61 -14.10
C GLY A 141 1.03 23.58 -15.23
N ILE A 142 0.69 22.33 -14.96
CA ILE A 142 0.67 21.24 -15.94
C ILE A 142 -0.61 21.33 -16.76
N THR A 143 -0.48 21.32 -18.08
CA THR A 143 -1.61 21.55 -19.00
C THR A 143 -1.86 20.37 -19.93
N THR A 144 -0.96 19.39 -19.94
CA THR A 144 -1.03 18.22 -20.82
C THR A 144 -0.92 16.92 -20.04
N SER A 145 -1.52 15.86 -20.58
CA SER A 145 -1.41 14.52 -20.01
C SER A 145 0.00 13.93 -20.09
N GLU A 146 0.82 14.40 -21.03
CA GLU A 146 2.22 13.97 -21.19
C GLU A 146 3.08 14.50 -20.05
N GLU A 147 2.88 15.76 -19.65
CA GLU A 147 3.55 16.34 -18.47
C GLU A 147 3.13 15.64 -17.16
N VAL A 148 1.86 15.26 -17.01
CA VAL A 148 1.40 14.45 -15.87
C VAL A 148 2.11 13.09 -15.85
N LEU A 149 2.24 12.48 -17.02
CA LEU A 149 2.91 11.20 -17.22
C LEU A 149 4.42 11.27 -16.89
N ASP A 150 5.09 12.36 -17.24
CA ASP A 150 6.49 12.62 -16.87
C ASP A 150 6.67 12.70 -15.35
N VAL A 151 5.75 13.40 -14.66
CA VAL A 151 5.74 13.50 -13.19
C VAL A 151 5.59 12.11 -12.55
N VAL A 152 4.66 11.28 -13.04
CA VAL A 152 4.49 9.91 -12.53
C VAL A 152 5.76 9.09 -12.76
N THR A 153 6.34 9.16 -13.96
CA THR A 153 7.52 8.38 -14.34
C THR A 153 8.75 8.77 -13.52
N ARG A 154 8.84 10.01 -13.05
CA ARG A 154 9.90 10.48 -12.15
C ARG A 154 9.92 9.74 -10.81
N TYR A 155 8.74 9.53 -10.22
CA TYR A 155 8.60 8.89 -8.91
C TYR A 155 8.41 7.37 -9.01
N TYR A 156 7.90 6.87 -10.13
CA TYR A 156 7.62 5.46 -10.39
C TYR A 156 8.28 4.97 -11.70
N PRO A 157 9.62 5.04 -11.85
CA PRO A 157 10.34 4.84 -13.11
C PRO A 157 10.33 3.40 -13.66
N GLN A 158 9.97 2.41 -12.84
CA GLN A 158 9.93 0.99 -13.25
C GLN A 158 8.52 0.49 -13.57
N GLN A 159 7.52 1.37 -13.58
CA GLN A 159 6.13 1.01 -13.84
C GLN A 159 5.68 1.70 -15.12
N ARG A 160 5.47 0.91 -16.18
CA ARG A 160 4.58 1.32 -17.26
C ARG A 160 3.25 1.66 -16.59
N LEU A 161 2.80 2.90 -16.72
CA LEU A 161 1.49 3.28 -16.23
C LEU A 161 0.48 2.33 -16.85
N LEU A 162 -0.47 1.86 -16.04
CA LEU A 162 -1.52 0.99 -16.53
C LEU A 162 -2.19 1.67 -17.73
N PRO A 163 -2.35 0.98 -18.88
CA PRO A 163 -2.86 1.59 -20.09
C PRO A 163 -4.34 1.93 -19.90
N LYS A 164 -4.63 3.18 -19.53
CA LYS A 164 -5.97 3.77 -19.60
C LYS A 164 -6.03 5.19 -20.18
N CYS A 165 -4.96 5.66 -20.81
CA CYS A 165 -5.07 6.71 -21.83
C CYS A 165 -5.17 6.07 -23.23
N SER A 166 -6.25 5.35 -23.49
CA SER A 166 -6.67 4.95 -24.85
C SER A 166 -8.16 4.61 -24.84
N VAL A 167 -8.98 5.55 -25.29
CA VAL A 167 -10.40 5.34 -25.59
C VAL A 167 -10.53 4.37 -26.77
N HIS A 168 -10.89 3.11 -26.55
CA HIS A 168 -11.57 2.23 -27.52
C HIS A 168 -12.56 1.31 -26.78
N PRO A 169 -13.81 1.15 -27.27
CA PRO A 169 -14.80 0.32 -26.60
C PRO A 169 -14.57 -1.14 -26.96
N THR A 170 -14.31 -2.01 -25.98
CA THR A 170 -14.40 -3.46 -26.20
C THR A 170 -14.96 -4.14 -24.96
N ALA A 171 -15.93 -5.02 -25.21
CA ALA A 171 -16.86 -5.58 -24.25
C ALA A 171 -16.21 -6.29 -23.05
N VAL A 172 -16.74 -6.00 -21.86
CA VAL A 172 -16.51 -6.75 -20.63
C VAL A 172 -17.09 -8.16 -20.80
N ARG A 173 -16.23 -9.18 -20.82
CA ARG A 173 -16.63 -10.57 -20.54
C ARG A 173 -16.65 -10.76 -19.01
N PRO A 174 -17.59 -11.51 -18.43
CA PRO A 174 -17.62 -11.74 -16.99
C PRO A 174 -16.37 -12.54 -16.58
N ALA A 175 -15.69 -12.08 -15.53
CA ALA A 175 -14.50 -12.73 -14.97
C ALA A 175 -14.88 -14.12 -14.43
N SER A 176 -14.39 -15.17 -15.07
CA SER A 176 -14.29 -16.49 -14.43
C SER A 176 -13.38 -16.33 -13.20
N ILE A 177 -13.81 -16.86 -12.06
CA ILE A 177 -13.06 -16.79 -10.80
C ILE A 177 -11.74 -17.56 -10.99
N MET A 178 -10.64 -16.83 -11.12
CA MET A 178 -9.30 -17.40 -11.21
C MET A 178 -8.95 -18.04 -9.87
N SER A 179 -8.69 -19.35 -9.85
CA SER A 179 -8.50 -20.12 -8.62
C SER A 179 -7.41 -21.19 -8.71
N ALA A 180 -6.97 -21.58 -9.90
CA ALA A 180 -5.92 -22.59 -10.05
C ALA A 180 -4.50 -22.00 -9.90
N PRO A 181 -3.49 -22.77 -9.47
CA PRO A 181 -2.10 -22.31 -9.42
C PRO A 181 -1.54 -21.90 -10.79
N ALA A 182 -1.99 -22.55 -11.88
CA ALA A 182 -1.57 -22.20 -13.24
C ALA A 182 -2.10 -20.84 -13.69
N GLU A 183 -3.31 -20.49 -13.25
CA GLU A 183 -3.90 -19.17 -13.50
C GLU A 183 -3.17 -18.09 -12.71
N LEU A 184 -2.85 -18.36 -11.43
CA LEU A 184 -2.01 -17.48 -10.63
C LEU A 184 -0.64 -17.25 -11.29
N ALA A 185 0.01 -18.33 -11.73
CA ALA A 185 1.31 -18.25 -12.40
C ALA A 185 1.23 -17.37 -13.66
N ALA A 186 0.26 -17.64 -14.54
CA ALA A 186 0.05 -16.87 -15.77
C ALA A 186 -0.16 -15.38 -15.47
N THR A 187 -1.03 -15.05 -14.50
CA THR A 187 -1.29 -13.67 -14.09
C THR A 187 -0.04 -13.00 -13.54
N LEU A 188 0.71 -13.64 -12.64
CA LEU A 188 1.91 -13.04 -12.06
C LEU A 188 2.99 -12.75 -13.13
N THR A 189 3.10 -13.56 -14.18
CA THR A 189 4.00 -13.25 -15.31
C THR A 189 3.61 -12.01 -16.10
N GLU A 190 2.33 -11.63 -16.09
CA GLU A 190 1.84 -10.42 -16.77
C GLU A 190 1.91 -9.18 -15.86
N LEU A 191 2.10 -9.38 -14.55
CA LEU A 191 2.14 -8.33 -13.55
C LEU A 191 3.56 -7.88 -13.22
N SER A 192 3.65 -6.69 -12.64
CA SER A 192 4.90 -6.21 -12.06
C SER A 192 5.15 -6.81 -10.67
N GLU A 193 6.41 -6.98 -10.31
CA GLU A 193 6.84 -7.59 -9.04
C GLU A 193 6.19 -6.98 -7.78
N PRO A 194 5.96 -5.65 -7.67
CA PRO A 194 5.25 -5.06 -6.52
C PRO A 194 3.79 -5.52 -6.36
N GLU A 195 3.16 -6.00 -7.43
CA GLU A 195 1.76 -6.43 -7.42
C GLU A 195 1.59 -7.88 -6.95
N TYR A 196 2.69 -8.64 -6.87
CA TYR A 196 2.65 -10.08 -6.59
C TYR A 196 2.00 -10.39 -5.26
N VAL A 197 2.38 -9.68 -4.19
CA VAL A 197 1.83 -9.92 -2.84
C VAL A 197 0.32 -9.66 -2.81
N ARG A 198 -0.13 -8.55 -3.41
CA ARG A 198 -1.54 -8.17 -3.44
C ARG A 198 -2.38 -9.21 -4.19
N PHE A 199 -1.93 -9.63 -5.36
CA PHE A 199 -2.65 -10.62 -6.17
C PHE A 199 -2.66 -12.00 -5.52
N VAL A 200 -1.55 -12.39 -4.89
CA VAL A 200 -1.52 -13.62 -4.09
C VAL A 200 -2.54 -13.52 -2.96
N ALA A 201 -2.58 -12.42 -2.18
CA ALA A 201 -3.55 -12.22 -1.11
C ALA A 201 -5.01 -12.35 -1.57
N GLN A 202 -5.34 -11.83 -2.77
CA GLN A 202 -6.67 -11.97 -3.37
C GLN A 202 -6.97 -13.39 -3.88
N TRP A 203 -5.96 -14.11 -4.33
CA TRP A 203 -6.11 -15.49 -4.81
C TRP A 203 -6.27 -16.51 -3.68
N LEU A 204 -5.57 -16.31 -2.55
CA LEU A 204 -5.53 -17.26 -1.42
C LEU A 204 -6.91 -17.74 -0.91
N PRO A 205 -7.95 -16.87 -0.76
CA PRO A 205 -9.28 -17.30 -0.34
C PRO A 205 -9.96 -18.22 -1.35
N HIS A 206 -9.71 -18.01 -2.65
CA HIS A 206 -10.40 -18.70 -3.74
C HIS A 206 -9.61 -19.88 -4.30
N ALA A 207 -8.36 -20.04 -3.89
CA ALA A 207 -7.44 -21.08 -4.35
C ALA A 207 -8.09 -22.49 -4.40
N SER A 208 -8.03 -23.12 -5.56
CA SER A 208 -8.55 -24.45 -5.86
C SER A 208 -7.51 -25.24 -6.65
N GLN A 209 -7.76 -26.54 -6.92
CA GLN A 209 -6.87 -27.37 -7.76
C GLN A 209 -5.39 -27.35 -7.33
N LEU A 210 -5.13 -27.29 -6.02
CA LEU A 210 -3.78 -27.10 -5.45
C LEU A 210 -2.79 -28.23 -5.81
N ASP A 211 -3.29 -29.41 -6.15
CA ASP A 211 -2.47 -30.57 -6.52
C ASP A 211 -2.01 -30.53 -7.99
N ASP A 212 -2.63 -29.66 -8.81
CA ASP A 212 -2.29 -29.50 -10.22
C ASP A 212 -1.04 -28.62 -10.34
N GLU A 213 0.06 -29.24 -10.80
CA GLU A 213 1.34 -28.55 -10.96
C GLU A 213 1.28 -27.58 -12.15
N PRO A 214 1.53 -26.28 -11.95
CA PRO A 214 1.59 -25.32 -13.05
C PRO A 214 2.87 -25.50 -13.88
N PRO A 215 2.84 -25.21 -15.20
CA PRO A 215 4.08 -25.14 -15.98
C PRO A 215 5.03 -24.08 -15.42
N MET A 216 6.33 -24.25 -15.65
CA MET A 216 7.33 -23.23 -15.26
C MET A 216 7.14 -21.97 -16.08
N THR A 217 7.23 -20.81 -15.43
CA THR A 217 7.05 -19.51 -16.09
C THR A 217 8.34 -18.97 -16.69
N GLY A 218 9.50 -19.43 -16.20
CA GLY A 218 10.81 -18.88 -16.53
C GLY A 218 11.20 -17.68 -15.65
N ASN A 219 10.29 -17.22 -14.77
CA ASN A 219 10.56 -16.28 -13.69
C ASN A 219 10.60 -17.06 -12.37
N ASP A 220 11.80 -17.16 -11.80
CA ASP A 220 12.06 -17.93 -10.58
C ASP A 220 11.29 -17.39 -9.36
N VAL A 221 11.12 -16.07 -9.25
CA VAL A 221 10.32 -15.42 -8.20
C VAL A 221 8.86 -15.82 -8.32
N VAL A 222 8.28 -15.76 -9.51
CA VAL A 222 6.88 -16.18 -9.75
C VAL A 222 6.70 -17.65 -9.44
N ASP A 223 7.59 -18.50 -9.95
CA ASP A 223 7.51 -19.95 -9.76
C ASP A 223 7.63 -20.35 -8.29
N ALA A 224 8.43 -19.63 -7.49
CA ALA A 224 8.53 -19.82 -6.06
C ALA A 224 7.28 -19.30 -5.31
N ILE A 225 6.75 -18.14 -5.70
CA ILE A 225 5.57 -17.53 -5.07
C ILE A 225 4.34 -18.41 -5.24
N VAL A 226 4.11 -18.94 -6.45
CA VAL A 226 3.00 -19.84 -6.72
C VAL A 226 3.09 -21.12 -5.88
N ALA A 227 4.30 -21.68 -5.73
CA ALA A 227 4.52 -22.83 -4.87
C ALA A 227 4.32 -22.51 -3.37
N ALA A 228 4.78 -21.35 -2.92
CA ALA A 228 4.60 -20.89 -1.54
C ALA A 228 3.13 -20.64 -1.21
N ALA A 229 2.38 -20.01 -2.12
CA ALA A 229 0.95 -19.75 -1.97
C ALA A 229 0.13 -21.05 -1.97
N ALA A 230 0.38 -21.95 -2.92
CA ALA A 230 -0.30 -23.25 -2.96
C ALA A 230 0.03 -24.12 -1.73
N GLY A 231 1.30 -24.13 -1.31
CA GLY A 231 1.75 -24.79 -0.08
C GLY A 231 1.07 -24.21 1.16
N TYR A 232 1.04 -22.89 1.30
CA TYR A 232 0.38 -22.18 2.41
C TYR A 232 -1.11 -22.54 2.53
N VAL A 233 -1.86 -22.44 1.43
CA VAL A 233 -3.30 -22.78 1.44
C VAL A 233 -3.52 -24.25 1.76
N SER A 234 -2.77 -25.14 1.12
CA SER A 234 -2.95 -26.59 1.30
C SER A 234 -2.57 -27.03 2.72
N LEU A 235 -1.50 -26.50 3.28
CA LEU A 235 -1.09 -26.78 4.65
C LEU A 235 -2.16 -26.31 5.64
N LYS A 236 -2.71 -25.10 5.45
CA LYS A 236 -3.77 -24.56 6.31
C LYS A 236 -5.10 -25.31 6.21
N ARG A 237 -5.46 -25.79 5.01
CA ARG A 237 -6.74 -26.50 4.77
C ARG A 237 -6.68 -28.01 5.02
N ARG A 238 -5.54 -28.64 4.75
CA ARG A 238 -5.39 -30.12 4.67
C ARG A 238 -4.25 -30.66 5.53
N GLY A 239 -3.41 -29.81 6.13
CA GLY A 239 -2.27 -30.23 6.94
C GLY A 239 -1.08 -30.77 6.14
N ALA A 240 -1.09 -30.66 4.81
CA ALA A 240 0.00 -31.11 3.95
C ALA A 240 0.14 -30.22 2.70
N GLU A 241 1.38 -30.04 2.24
CA GLU A 241 1.68 -29.32 0.99
C GLU A 241 1.64 -30.26 -0.24
N PRO A 242 1.26 -29.77 -1.43
CA PRO A 242 1.34 -30.55 -2.66
C PRO A 242 2.79 -30.89 -3.01
N ARG A 243 3.05 -32.11 -3.47
CA ARG A 243 4.43 -32.61 -3.72
C ARG A 243 5.23 -31.74 -4.69
N TRP A 244 4.57 -31.16 -5.70
CA TRP A 244 5.24 -30.33 -6.70
C TRP A 244 5.83 -29.04 -6.10
N THR A 245 5.25 -28.53 -5.01
CA THR A 245 5.75 -27.32 -4.32
C THR A 245 7.10 -27.53 -3.66
N ALA A 246 7.54 -28.78 -3.45
CA ALA A 246 8.81 -29.15 -2.84
C ALA A 246 9.93 -29.42 -3.85
N ARG A 247 9.68 -29.24 -5.16
CA ARG A 247 10.72 -29.40 -6.19
C ARG A 247 11.76 -28.28 -6.08
N PRO A 248 13.06 -28.56 -6.29
CA PRO A 248 14.12 -27.54 -6.19
C PRO A 248 13.90 -26.29 -7.06
N THR A 249 13.21 -26.45 -8.21
CA THR A 249 12.86 -25.34 -9.12
C THR A 249 11.79 -24.39 -8.56
N ARG A 250 11.22 -24.68 -7.38
CA ARG A 250 10.23 -23.87 -6.68
C ARG A 250 10.84 -23.08 -5.50
N PHE A 251 12.16 -23.02 -5.43
CA PHE A 251 12.91 -22.37 -4.38
C PHE A 251 13.83 -21.33 -4.99
N LEU A 252 13.92 -20.17 -4.34
CA LEU A 252 14.86 -19.15 -4.72
C LEU A 252 16.25 -19.41 -4.15
N HIS A 253 17.28 -19.19 -4.96
CA HIS A 253 18.66 -19.20 -4.51
C HIS A 253 19.04 -17.94 -3.71
N ARG A 254 18.34 -16.83 -3.94
CA ARG A 254 18.46 -15.58 -3.18
C ARG A 254 17.09 -15.18 -2.65
N SER A 255 17.05 -14.69 -1.42
CA SER A 255 15.78 -14.28 -0.83
C SER A 255 15.17 -13.11 -1.61
N TRP A 256 13.88 -13.21 -1.86
CA TRP A 256 13.06 -12.15 -2.43
C TRP A 256 12.23 -11.51 -1.32
N HIS A 257 12.27 -10.18 -1.24
CA HIS A 257 11.56 -9.36 -0.26
C HIS A 257 11.07 -8.10 -0.95
N PRO A 258 9.75 -7.83 -0.98
CA PRO A 258 9.19 -6.68 -1.69
C PRO A 258 9.24 -5.37 -0.89
N GLY A 259 9.81 -5.39 0.33
CA GLY A 259 9.90 -4.23 1.22
C GLY A 259 11.30 -3.61 1.28
N PRO A 260 11.48 -2.54 2.08
CA PRO A 260 12.78 -1.90 2.24
C PRO A 260 13.77 -2.84 2.96
N ALA A 261 15.05 -2.79 2.58
CA ALA A 261 16.09 -3.71 3.09
C ALA A 261 16.21 -3.74 4.63
N GLY A 262 15.95 -2.61 5.31
CA GLY A 262 15.94 -2.53 6.78
C GLY A 262 14.83 -3.35 7.45
N MET A 263 13.76 -3.67 6.73
CA MET A 263 12.64 -4.48 7.22
C MET A 263 12.82 -5.98 6.95
N PHE A 264 13.84 -6.39 6.18
CA PHE A 264 14.04 -7.78 5.78
C PHE A 264 14.07 -8.75 6.98
N ALA A 265 14.80 -8.41 8.04
CA ALA A 265 14.90 -9.25 9.23
C ALA A 265 13.57 -9.36 9.98
N TYR A 266 12.83 -8.25 10.08
CA TYR A 266 11.51 -8.21 10.70
C TYR A 266 10.50 -9.02 9.89
N SER A 267 10.37 -8.75 8.58
CA SER A 267 9.44 -9.44 7.70
C SER A 267 9.70 -10.94 7.65
N ARG A 268 10.95 -11.38 7.80
CA ARG A 268 11.31 -12.81 7.85
C ARG A 268 10.83 -13.50 9.12
N VAL A 269 10.78 -12.82 10.26
CA VAL A 269 10.25 -13.36 11.52
C VAL A 269 8.73 -13.54 11.46
N HIS A 270 8.05 -12.63 10.73
CA HIS A 270 6.59 -12.58 10.63
C HIS A 270 6.04 -13.19 9.32
N ALA A 271 6.89 -13.82 8.52
CA ALA A 271 6.49 -14.48 7.28
C ALA A 271 6.03 -15.93 7.53
N PRO A 272 5.02 -16.43 6.79
CA PRO A 272 4.61 -17.82 6.93
C PRO A 272 5.74 -18.77 6.53
N ALA A 273 5.86 -19.89 7.26
CA ALA A 273 6.92 -20.86 7.04
C ALA A 273 7.01 -21.27 5.56
N SER A 274 5.90 -21.63 4.91
CA SER A 274 5.83 -22.07 3.50
C SER A 274 6.43 -21.07 2.50
N PHE A 275 6.45 -19.77 2.82
CA PHE A 275 7.10 -18.72 2.04
C PHE A 275 8.59 -18.63 2.37
N VAL A 276 8.96 -18.59 3.66
CA VAL A 276 10.35 -18.47 4.10
C VAL A 276 11.23 -19.61 3.60
N VAL A 277 10.76 -20.86 3.67
CA VAL A 277 11.54 -22.03 3.21
C VAL A 277 11.84 -21.96 1.70
N ARG A 278 11.03 -21.23 0.92
CA ARG A 278 11.20 -21.03 -0.52
C ARG A 278 11.98 -19.76 -0.88
N GLY A 279 12.52 -19.07 0.12
CA GLY A 279 13.27 -17.83 -0.05
C GLY A 279 12.39 -16.60 -0.23
N ILE A 280 11.09 -16.69 0.08
CA ILE A 280 10.17 -15.56 0.00
C ILE A 280 9.96 -14.98 1.40
N VAL A 281 10.24 -13.69 1.53
CA VAL A 281 10.09 -12.96 2.77
C VAL A 281 8.93 -11.99 2.58
N VAL A 282 7.74 -12.39 3.05
CA VAL A 282 6.52 -11.57 3.02
C VAL A 282 5.75 -11.84 4.30
N GLU A 283 5.35 -10.78 4.99
CA GLU A 283 4.63 -10.90 6.27
C GLU A 283 3.26 -11.55 6.08
N GLU A 284 2.85 -12.38 7.05
CA GLU A 284 1.56 -13.08 6.97
C GLU A 284 0.37 -12.10 6.90
N GLY A 285 0.47 -10.95 7.55
CA GLY A 285 -0.52 -9.88 7.49
C GLY A 285 -0.69 -9.30 6.08
N SER A 286 0.36 -9.27 5.26
CA SER A 286 0.29 -8.80 3.87
C SER A 286 -0.40 -9.79 2.93
N LEU A 287 -0.63 -11.03 3.38
CA LEU A 287 -1.29 -12.11 2.62
C LEU A 287 -2.78 -12.25 2.98
N GLN A 288 -3.29 -11.40 3.88
CA GLN A 288 -4.71 -11.36 4.20
C GLN A 288 -5.37 -10.27 3.33
N SER A 289 -6.34 -10.66 2.51
CA SER A 289 -7.14 -9.68 1.76
C SER A 289 -7.90 -8.81 2.74
N VAL A 290 -7.77 -7.49 2.61
CA VAL A 290 -8.74 -6.52 3.11
C VAL A 290 -10.03 -6.63 2.30
#